data_AF-A0A2E8FE66-F1
#
_entry.id   AF-A0A2E8FE66-F1
#
_cell.length_a   1.000
_cell.length_b   1.000
_cell.length_c   1.000
_cell.angle_alpha   90.00
_cell.angle_beta   90.00
_cell.angle_gamma   90.00
#
_symmetry.space_group_name_H-M   'P 1'
#
loop_
_entity.id
_entity.type
_entity.pdbx_description
1 polymer ?
#
loop_
_entity_poly.entity_id
_entity_poly.type
_entity_poly.pdbx_seq_one_letter_code
_entity_poly.pdbx_strand_id
1 'polypeptide(L)'
;MRMRCRWEQPCTCNSPWRCSTNSAELCHHGPHRTRGGLNNDTQPEGTTMSRCRLLLVIGLIAITGRPQPVPAAAPLIDLSLLVAEDYPCTWPSGFPMFQLKHYRTIGSLTPYNIDVLTIDGNTGTQIDVPPHSIPRQGSGLANEGPLGAIFIDKVPAWQYGGEAVVIDVTQLLNTTPNGVSSLIMPRHVLEWEKTHRKLRFGDVVLFRSGYTDKYYKPFPAGRRFVAAPVEGTVPAWPDPHPDTMTLLGRRGVQQVGCDSPSMGPLPTLGEPTHLAGLKFGMIFTESVTRLDRVKPGSFYCVLGPRHANGMYGEGRAFAVPPGKLASRLIDSARNKRAVELSVVLDSQLPVTWTGPGIGNHRHPYIKADFLYARNLDLQHHTHMMDAQAGTHLVPPSYALPPKGFNNSSYSKQVRGWLKEYERDFGKRGTSSLTTEQVPLDQTCGEARVIDVRSLVGTTDKATWPASPRVTVKLVKAFEAARGPLKKGQVVLFHTGHVDRTFQPLPGGSICISDPLNGTTEGWPAVPAAVIDYLASKGIGCVGSDTPSLGGVDEQQAVSTYWALGSRGMVAVEFLHNLDKLPRNAYFLFAPIPIRGCHGGPGRAIALY
;
A
#
# COMPACT_ATOMS: atom_id res chain seq x y z
N MET A 1 -5.61 35.16 37.62
CA MET A 1 -6.36 35.47 36.39
C MET A 1 -6.60 34.16 35.63
N ARG A 2 -7.76 33.52 35.86
CA ARG A 2 -8.23 32.32 35.14
C ARG A 2 -9.53 32.73 34.45
N MET A 3 -9.56 32.75 33.13
CA MET A 3 -10.81 32.91 32.38
C MET A 3 -11.32 31.51 32.01
N ARG A 4 -12.42 31.11 32.66
CA ARG A 4 -13.28 30.00 32.25
C ARG A 4 -14.35 30.56 31.32
N CYS A 5 -14.45 30.07 30.09
CA CYS A 5 -15.68 30.21 29.33
C CYS A 5 -16.66 29.13 29.81
N ARG A 6 -17.74 29.57 30.45
CA ARG A 6 -18.95 28.78 30.73
C ARG A 6 -19.71 28.59 29.41
N TRP A 7 -20.18 27.37 29.18
CA TRP A 7 -21.42 27.13 28.44
C TRP A 7 -22.40 26.50 29.43
N GLU A 8 -23.45 27.23 29.77
CA GLU A 8 -24.65 26.73 30.47
C GLU A 8 -25.83 26.97 29.53
N GLN A 9 -26.57 25.92 29.17
CA GLN A 9 -27.96 25.68 29.59
C GLN A 9 -28.52 24.40 28.92
N PRO A 10 -29.52 23.73 29.53
CA PRO A 10 -29.71 22.28 29.48
C PRO A 10 -30.94 21.83 28.67
N CYS A 11 -30.94 20.56 28.25
CA CYS A 11 -32.18 19.85 27.91
C CYS A 11 -32.40 18.70 28.89
N THR A 12 -33.50 18.82 29.63
CA THR A 12 -34.04 17.83 30.57
C THR A 12 -34.83 16.75 29.84
N CYS A 13 -34.61 15.48 30.20
CA CYS A 13 -35.68 14.48 30.16
C CYS A 13 -35.38 13.34 31.16
N ASN A 14 -36.11 13.31 32.27
CA ASN A 14 -36.33 12.13 33.12
C ASN A 14 -37.24 11.16 32.37
N SER A 15 -37.08 9.82 32.41
CA SER A 15 -37.62 8.94 33.46
C SER A 15 -37.29 7.45 33.17
N PRO A 16 -37.41 6.53 34.14
CA PRO A 16 -36.69 5.24 34.20
C PRO A 16 -37.57 3.98 34.06
N TRP A 17 -36.94 2.82 33.79
CA TRP A 17 -37.53 1.48 34.00
C TRP A 17 -36.55 0.50 34.67
N ARG A 18 -36.82 0.29 35.97
CA ARG A 18 -36.94 -0.94 36.81
C ARG A 18 -35.90 -2.10 36.85
N CYS A 19 -35.73 -2.52 38.13
CA CYS A 19 -35.59 -3.88 38.73
C CYS A 19 -34.22 -4.61 38.61
N SER A 20 -33.46 -4.89 39.69
CA SER A 20 -33.69 -5.75 40.89
C SER A 20 -33.87 -7.24 40.50
N THR A 21 -33.16 -8.27 40.96
CA THR A 21 -32.54 -8.64 42.25
C THR A 21 -31.72 -9.96 42.08
N ASN A 22 -30.70 -10.19 42.94
CA ASN A 22 -30.27 -11.44 43.66
C ASN A 22 -30.11 -12.79 42.89
N SER A 23 -29.21 -13.74 43.20
CA SER A 23 -28.36 -14.07 44.38
C SER A 23 -27.52 -15.36 44.11
N ALA A 24 -26.38 -15.51 44.82
CA ALA A 24 -25.78 -16.74 45.43
C ALA A 24 -25.40 -17.95 44.53
N GLU A 25 -24.41 -18.83 44.75
CA GLU A 25 -23.50 -19.20 45.86
C GLU A 25 -22.40 -20.15 45.27
N LEU A 26 -21.09 -19.93 45.54
CA LEU A 26 -20.14 -20.73 46.34
C LEU A 26 -20.06 -22.27 46.15
N CYS A 27 -18.83 -22.77 45.86
CA CYS A 27 -18.23 -23.94 46.53
C CYS A 27 -16.69 -24.03 46.29
N HIS A 28 -15.98 -24.39 47.37
CA HIS A 28 -14.52 -24.52 47.54
C HIS A 28 -13.97 -25.91 47.16
N HIS A 29 -12.66 -25.98 46.80
CA HIS A 29 -11.58 -26.79 47.42
C HIS A 29 -10.50 -27.26 46.41
N GLY A 30 -9.22 -26.97 46.70
CA GLY A 30 -8.05 -27.81 46.32
C GLY A 30 -7.68 -28.74 47.49
N PRO A 31 -6.47 -29.34 47.61
CA PRO A 31 -5.24 -29.24 46.78
C PRO A 31 -4.45 -30.58 46.60
N HIS A 32 -3.13 -30.50 46.26
CA HIS A 32 -2.00 -31.49 46.30
C HIS A 32 -1.54 -32.12 44.96
N ARG A 33 -0.29 -32.56 44.76
CA ARG A 33 1.12 -32.15 45.06
C ARG A 33 2.03 -33.17 44.30
N THR A 34 2.98 -32.68 43.50
CA THR A 34 4.38 -33.16 43.24
C THR A 34 4.80 -34.66 43.29
N ARG A 35 5.58 -35.16 42.29
CA ARG A 35 7.05 -35.44 42.34
C ARG A 35 7.58 -36.39 41.23
N GLY A 36 8.85 -36.16 40.85
CA GLY A 36 9.84 -37.11 40.29
C GLY A 36 10.33 -36.76 38.88
N GLY A 37 11.62 -36.63 38.52
CA GLY A 37 12.90 -36.73 39.22
C GLY A 37 14.04 -37.15 38.25
N LEU A 38 15.09 -36.32 38.13
CA LEU A 38 16.56 -36.62 38.03
C LEU A 38 17.13 -37.40 36.81
N ASN A 39 18.04 -36.78 36.03
CA ASN A 39 19.52 -36.95 35.96
C ASN A 39 19.98 -38.16 35.10
N ASN A 40 21.10 -38.23 34.37
CA ASN A 40 22.43 -37.63 34.49
C ASN A 40 23.23 -37.78 33.17
N ASP A 41 24.34 -37.03 33.10
CA ASP A 41 25.43 -37.01 32.12
C ASP A 41 26.10 -38.35 31.76
N THR A 42 26.81 -38.40 30.62
CA THR A 42 28.24 -38.79 30.53
C THR A 42 28.79 -38.72 29.10
N GLN A 43 29.94 -38.03 28.93
CA GLN A 43 30.91 -38.22 27.86
C GLN A 43 31.96 -39.28 28.26
N PRO A 44 32.77 -39.76 27.30
CA PRO A 44 34.22 -39.63 27.51
C PRO A 44 35.05 -39.25 26.27
N GLU A 45 36.29 -38.85 26.55
CA GLU A 45 37.37 -38.32 25.71
C GLU A 45 38.27 -39.39 25.03
N GLY A 46 39.17 -38.92 24.14
CA GLY A 46 40.45 -39.56 23.72
C GLY A 46 40.36 -40.50 22.51
N THR A 47 41.29 -40.60 21.55
CA THR A 47 42.74 -40.36 21.56
C THR A 47 43.32 -40.43 20.11
N THR A 48 44.33 -39.59 19.84
CA THR A 48 45.54 -39.73 18.98
C THR A 48 45.62 -40.51 17.64
N MET A 49 46.40 -39.88 16.73
CA MET A 49 46.84 -40.26 15.38
C MET A 49 47.44 -41.66 15.19
N SER A 50 47.17 -42.24 14.01
CA SER A 50 48.13 -43.07 13.28
C SER A 50 47.94 -42.90 11.76
N ARG A 51 49.01 -42.57 11.05
CA ARG A 51 49.09 -42.51 9.59
C ARG A 51 49.74 -43.81 9.10
N CYS A 52 49.05 -44.59 8.26
CA CYS A 52 49.73 -45.45 7.29
C CYS A 52 48.81 -45.75 6.08
N ARG A 53 49.45 -45.81 4.91
CA ARG A 53 48.92 -45.58 3.57
C ARG A 53 48.00 -46.71 3.08
N LEU A 54 46.91 -46.34 2.40
CA LEU A 54 46.22 -47.23 1.45
C LEU A 54 45.95 -46.47 0.14
N LEU A 55 46.29 -47.13 -0.98
CA LEU A 55 46.26 -46.60 -2.33
C LEU A 55 44.90 -46.05 -2.73
N LEU A 56 44.86 -44.80 -3.22
CA LEU A 56 43.66 -44.19 -3.77
C LEU A 56 43.59 -44.45 -5.28
N VAL A 57 42.63 -45.27 -5.69
CA VAL A 57 42.18 -45.41 -7.07
C VAL A 57 41.59 -44.06 -7.50
N ILE A 58 42.14 -43.43 -8.53
CA ILE A 58 41.61 -42.20 -9.13
C ILE A 58 40.36 -42.58 -9.94
N GLY A 59 39.20 -42.51 -9.29
CA GLY A 59 37.91 -42.44 -9.98
C GLY A 59 37.66 -40.98 -10.40
N LEU A 60 37.54 -40.72 -11.71
CA LEU A 60 37.02 -39.47 -12.23
C LEU A 60 35.53 -39.35 -11.83
N ILE A 61 35.27 -38.75 -10.69
CA ILE A 61 33.94 -38.27 -10.32
C ILE A 61 33.77 -36.92 -11.02
N ALA A 62 32.94 -36.88 -12.06
CA ALA A 62 32.42 -35.64 -12.59
C ALA A 62 31.61 -34.95 -11.48
N ILE A 63 32.20 -33.97 -10.81
CA ILE A 63 31.51 -33.10 -9.85
C ILE A 63 30.54 -32.26 -10.68
N THR A 64 29.31 -32.76 -10.79
CA THR A 64 28.16 -31.94 -11.17
C THR A 64 27.96 -30.94 -10.03
N GLY A 65 28.61 -29.78 -10.15
CA GLY A 65 28.43 -28.69 -9.20
C GLY A 65 26.94 -28.34 -9.17
N ARG A 66 26.26 -28.66 -8.07
CA ARG A 66 24.93 -28.10 -7.80
C ARG A 66 25.09 -26.59 -7.90
N PRO A 67 24.30 -25.88 -8.74
CA PRO A 67 24.34 -24.44 -8.76
C PRO A 67 24.11 -23.97 -7.33
N GLN A 68 25.06 -23.20 -6.79
CA GLN A 68 24.88 -22.56 -5.49
C GLN A 68 23.58 -21.74 -5.56
N PRO A 69 22.71 -21.83 -4.54
CA PRO A 69 21.54 -20.97 -4.48
C PRO A 69 22.04 -19.53 -4.59
N VAL A 70 21.64 -18.83 -5.65
CA VAL A 70 21.80 -17.38 -5.72
C VAL A 70 21.08 -16.85 -4.47
N PRO A 71 21.77 -16.10 -3.58
CA PRO A 71 21.11 -15.54 -2.41
C PRO A 71 19.88 -14.77 -2.87
N ALA A 72 18.71 -15.10 -2.33
CA ALA A 72 17.51 -14.30 -2.57
C ALA A 72 17.82 -12.85 -2.16
N ALA A 73 17.40 -11.89 -2.99
CA ALA A 73 17.49 -10.48 -2.61
C ALA A 73 16.83 -10.29 -1.23
N ALA A 74 17.46 -9.50 -0.36
CA ALA A 74 16.88 -9.21 0.93
C ALA A 74 15.50 -8.56 0.74
N PRO A 75 14.46 -9.02 1.45
CA PRO A 75 13.10 -8.54 1.23
C PRO A 75 12.98 -7.05 1.55
N LEU A 76 12.08 -6.37 0.85
CA LEU A 76 11.68 -5.01 1.16
C LEU A 76 11.20 -4.91 2.61
N ILE A 77 11.54 -3.79 3.26
CA ILE A 77 11.17 -3.51 4.65
C ILE A 77 9.88 -2.70 4.63
N ASP A 78 8.77 -3.28 5.09
CA ASP A 78 7.51 -2.54 5.27
C ASP A 78 7.60 -1.61 6.48
N LEU A 79 7.46 -0.31 6.22
CA LEU A 79 7.56 0.78 7.19
C LEU A 79 6.21 1.43 7.48
N SER A 80 5.11 0.71 7.20
CA SER A 80 3.75 1.24 7.34
C SER A 80 3.01 0.67 8.54
N LEU A 81 2.09 1.48 9.06
CA LEU A 81 1.10 1.08 10.04
C LEU A 81 0.00 0.24 9.39
N LEU A 82 -0.47 -0.77 10.10
CA LEU A 82 -1.65 -1.53 9.70
C LEU A 82 -2.90 -0.65 9.82
N VAL A 83 -3.74 -0.58 8.79
CA VAL A 83 -5.02 0.13 8.83
C VAL A 83 -6.14 -0.84 9.20
N ALA A 84 -6.87 -0.54 10.27
CA ALA A 84 -7.99 -1.33 10.76
C ALA A 84 -8.88 -0.51 11.72
N GLU A 85 -10.17 -0.84 11.78
CA GLU A 85 -11.17 -0.11 12.58
C GLU A 85 -10.90 -0.13 14.09
N ASP A 86 -10.19 -1.15 14.59
CA ASP A 86 -9.79 -1.28 15.99
C ASP A 86 -8.41 -0.65 16.30
N TYR A 87 -7.78 0.03 15.33
CA TYR A 87 -6.52 0.76 15.52
C TYR A 87 -6.72 2.28 15.47
N PRO A 88 -5.85 3.07 16.13
CA PRO A 88 -5.87 4.53 16.08
C PRO A 88 -5.28 5.05 14.76
N CYS A 89 -5.83 4.59 13.63
CA CYS A 89 -5.36 4.94 12.29
C CYS A 89 -5.91 6.30 11.81
N THR A 90 -7.05 6.75 12.32
CA THR A 90 -7.64 8.06 11.96
C THR A 90 -7.42 9.08 13.08
N TRP A 91 -7.28 10.36 12.70
CA TRP A 91 -7.25 11.46 13.66
C TRP A 91 -8.53 11.48 14.54
N PRO A 92 -8.41 11.56 15.88
CA PRO A 92 -9.51 11.22 16.79
C PRO A 92 -10.58 12.33 16.97
N SER A 93 -10.48 13.46 16.26
CA SER A 93 -11.43 14.57 16.41
C SER A 93 -11.67 15.30 15.09
N GLY A 94 -12.93 15.40 14.65
CA GLY A 94 -13.32 16.16 13.46
C GLY A 94 -13.11 15.45 12.12
N PHE A 95 -12.54 14.24 12.10
CA PHE A 95 -12.29 13.44 10.90
C PHE A 95 -13.21 12.21 10.85
N PRO A 96 -13.71 11.81 9.66
CA PRO A 96 -14.45 10.56 9.48
C PRO A 96 -13.56 9.36 9.79
N MET A 97 -14.02 8.49 10.69
CA MET A 97 -13.29 7.26 11.05
C MET A 97 -13.20 6.31 9.86
N PHE A 98 -12.07 5.63 9.71
CA PHE A 98 -11.90 4.54 8.76
C PHE A 98 -12.97 3.46 8.95
N GLN A 99 -13.54 2.96 7.84
CA GLN A 99 -14.49 1.84 7.83
C GLN A 99 -14.19 0.89 6.67
N LEU A 100 -14.33 -0.41 6.93
CA LEU A 100 -14.26 -1.47 5.92
C LEU A 100 -15.58 -2.25 5.92
N LYS A 101 -16.30 -2.23 4.80
CA LYS A 101 -17.50 -3.02 4.61
C LYS A 101 -17.29 -4.08 3.54
N HIS A 102 -17.38 -5.35 3.93
CA HIS A 102 -17.49 -6.47 2.99
C HIS A 102 -18.87 -6.42 2.32
N TYR A 103 -18.97 -5.78 1.16
CA TYR A 103 -20.24 -5.56 0.45
C TYR A 103 -20.77 -6.84 -0.20
N ARG A 104 -19.89 -7.62 -0.82
CA ARG A 104 -20.20 -8.99 -1.25
C ARG A 104 -19.08 -9.93 -0.86
N THR A 105 -19.46 -11.18 -0.60
CA THR A 105 -18.54 -12.27 -0.28
C THR A 105 -18.78 -13.41 -1.26
N ILE A 106 -17.71 -14.13 -1.58
CA ILE A 106 -17.75 -15.32 -2.45
C ILE A 106 -18.84 -16.28 -1.98
N GLY A 107 -19.77 -16.62 -2.87
CA GLY A 107 -20.93 -17.44 -2.54
C GLY A 107 -22.00 -17.44 -3.63
N SER A 108 -23.26 -17.50 -3.21
CA SER A 108 -24.40 -17.63 -4.14
C SER A 108 -24.59 -16.43 -5.06
N LEU A 109 -24.18 -15.23 -4.63
CA LEU A 109 -24.40 -13.96 -5.36
C LEU A 109 -23.24 -13.56 -6.26
N THR A 110 -22.02 -14.04 -6.00
CA THR A 110 -20.83 -13.62 -6.74
C THR A 110 -19.67 -14.60 -6.49
N PRO A 111 -18.77 -14.78 -7.47
CA PRO A 111 -17.50 -15.47 -7.24
C PRO A 111 -16.39 -14.58 -6.67
N TYR A 112 -16.69 -13.33 -6.30
CA TYR A 112 -15.73 -12.35 -5.81
C TYR A 112 -16.02 -11.88 -4.39
N ASN A 113 -14.97 -11.54 -3.65
CA ASN A 113 -15.07 -10.67 -2.48
C ASN A 113 -14.99 -9.22 -2.97
N ILE A 114 -15.94 -8.37 -2.55
CA ILE A 114 -16.04 -6.97 -2.96
C ILE A 114 -16.18 -6.13 -1.70
N ASP A 115 -15.26 -5.19 -1.52
CA ASP A 115 -15.15 -4.36 -0.33
C ASP A 115 -15.39 -2.90 -0.65
N VAL A 116 -16.06 -2.21 0.28
CA VAL A 116 -16.26 -0.76 0.25
C VAL A 116 -15.50 -0.14 1.41
N LEU A 117 -14.75 0.91 1.10
CA LEU A 117 -13.94 1.66 2.04
C LEU A 117 -14.60 3.01 2.29
N THR A 118 -14.63 3.45 3.55
CA THR A 118 -14.66 4.87 3.90
C THR A 118 -13.28 5.19 4.46
N ILE A 119 -12.50 5.99 3.74
CA ILE A 119 -11.11 6.26 4.07
C ILE A 119 -10.75 7.72 3.76
N ASP A 120 -10.12 8.37 4.72
CA ASP A 120 -9.54 9.70 4.59
C ASP A 120 -8.03 9.59 4.35
N GLY A 121 -7.44 10.60 3.72
CA GLY A 121 -6.00 10.59 3.46
C GLY A 121 -5.13 10.67 4.73
N ASN A 122 -5.66 11.17 5.85
CA ASN A 122 -5.02 11.08 7.17
C ASN A 122 -5.34 9.74 7.86
N THR A 123 -5.08 8.62 7.18
CA THR A 123 -5.31 7.26 7.72
C THR A 123 -4.02 6.44 7.75
N GLY A 124 -3.56 6.10 8.96
CA GLY A 124 -2.39 5.25 9.19
C GLY A 124 -1.08 5.98 8.86
N THR A 125 -0.23 5.35 8.07
CA THR A 125 0.93 6.04 7.46
C THR A 125 0.40 6.92 6.33
N GLN A 126 0.70 8.21 6.36
CA GLN A 126 0.10 9.19 5.44
C GLN A 126 1.14 10.09 4.79
N ILE A 127 0.73 10.79 3.74
CA ILE A 127 1.53 11.68 2.92
C ILE A 127 0.92 13.07 2.95
N ASP A 128 1.67 14.07 3.38
CA ASP A 128 1.25 15.46 3.26
C ASP A 128 2.03 16.15 2.15
N VAL A 129 1.33 16.99 1.39
CA VAL A 129 1.88 17.71 0.25
C VAL A 129 1.70 19.21 0.45
N PRO A 130 2.37 20.09 -0.33
CA PRO A 130 2.37 21.51 -0.02
C PRO A 130 1.00 22.17 0.21
N PRO A 131 -0.07 21.85 -0.55
CA PRO A 131 -1.42 22.37 -0.27
C PRO A 131 -1.97 22.08 1.13
N HIS A 132 -1.36 21.19 1.92
CA HIS A 132 -1.74 20.95 3.31
C HIS A 132 -1.52 22.17 4.22
N SER A 133 -0.55 23.03 3.92
CA SER A 133 -0.32 24.30 4.65
C SER A 133 0.05 25.49 3.76
N ILE A 134 0.13 25.30 2.43
CA ILE A 134 0.44 26.35 1.47
C ILE A 134 -0.84 26.68 0.69
N PRO A 135 -1.45 27.86 0.91
CA PRO A 135 -2.60 28.29 0.13
C PRO A 135 -2.28 28.45 -1.36
N ARG A 136 -3.32 28.28 -2.19
CA ARG A 136 -3.21 28.47 -3.64
C ARG A 136 -2.86 29.91 -3.98
N GLN A 137 -1.96 30.09 -4.95
CA GLN A 137 -1.64 31.42 -5.49
C GLN A 137 -2.92 32.16 -5.94
N GLY A 138 -3.07 33.42 -5.53
CA GLY A 138 -4.25 34.23 -5.83
C GLY A 138 -5.43 34.09 -4.86
N SER A 139 -5.29 33.29 -3.80
CA SER A 139 -6.26 33.18 -2.71
C SER A 139 -6.37 34.44 -1.83
N GLY A 140 -5.33 35.29 -1.81
CA GLY A 140 -5.20 36.43 -0.91
C GLY A 140 -4.81 36.05 0.53
N LEU A 141 -4.50 34.77 0.78
CA LEU A 141 -4.14 34.26 2.10
C LEU A 141 -2.63 34.41 2.38
N ALA A 142 -2.26 34.44 3.66
CA ALA A 142 -0.87 34.49 4.06
C ALA A 142 -0.11 33.23 3.61
N ASN A 143 1.11 33.41 3.12
CA ASN A 143 1.98 32.34 2.62
C ASN A 143 1.48 31.61 1.36
N GLU A 144 0.51 32.18 0.63
CA GLU A 144 0.11 31.62 -0.64
C GLU A 144 1.27 31.52 -1.63
N GLY A 145 1.18 30.56 -2.56
CA GLY A 145 2.18 30.42 -3.60
C GLY A 145 1.88 29.32 -4.61
N PRO A 146 2.71 29.18 -5.65
CA PRO A 146 2.50 28.18 -6.70
C PRO A 146 2.53 26.74 -6.17
N LEU A 147 3.21 26.50 -5.04
CA LEU A 147 3.22 25.20 -4.38
C LEU A 147 1.84 24.80 -3.85
N GLY A 148 0.93 25.75 -3.57
CA GLY A 148 -0.44 25.46 -3.18
C GLY A 148 -1.29 24.76 -4.25
N ALA A 149 -0.76 24.56 -5.47
CA ALA A 149 -1.37 23.74 -6.52
C ALA A 149 -0.79 22.32 -6.63
N ILE A 150 0.22 21.97 -5.83
CA ILE A 150 0.92 20.66 -5.90
C ILE A 150 0.21 19.64 -5.00
N PHE A 151 -1.01 19.30 -5.37
CA PHE A 151 -1.79 18.25 -4.70
C PHE A 151 -1.17 16.85 -4.93
N ILE A 152 -1.65 15.85 -4.19
CA ILE A 152 -1.19 14.45 -4.22
C ILE A 152 -1.14 13.87 -5.64
N ASP A 153 -2.04 14.26 -6.54
CA ASP A 153 -2.05 13.80 -7.93
C ASP A 153 -1.05 14.52 -8.84
N LYS A 154 -0.47 15.63 -8.36
CA LYS A 154 0.48 16.50 -9.09
C LYS A 154 1.92 16.41 -8.59
N VAL A 155 2.16 15.82 -7.42
CA VAL A 155 3.54 15.55 -6.95
C VAL A 155 4.27 14.70 -7.99
N PRO A 156 5.49 15.09 -8.41
CA PRO A 156 6.21 14.34 -9.42
C PRO A 156 6.69 12.99 -8.85
N ALA A 157 6.55 11.92 -9.64
CA ALA A 157 6.79 10.55 -9.20
C ALA A 157 8.17 10.30 -8.55
N TRP A 158 9.21 11.03 -8.98
CA TRP A 158 10.56 10.88 -8.41
C TRP A 158 10.67 11.34 -6.96
N GLN A 159 9.75 12.18 -6.48
CA GLN A 159 9.81 12.79 -5.16
C GLN A 159 9.32 11.86 -4.04
N TYR A 160 8.61 10.77 -4.40
CA TYR A 160 8.09 9.80 -3.45
C TYR A 160 9.16 8.94 -2.78
N GLY A 161 10.41 8.97 -3.25
CA GLY A 161 11.50 8.22 -2.66
C GLY A 161 12.89 8.80 -2.88
N GLY A 162 13.87 8.23 -2.20
CA GLY A 162 15.27 8.68 -2.23
C GLY A 162 16.17 7.91 -1.26
N GLU A 163 17.36 8.41 -0.98
CA GLU A 163 18.29 7.80 -0.02
C GLU A 163 17.78 8.00 1.41
N ALA A 164 17.51 6.92 2.12
CA ALA A 164 17.03 6.98 3.50
C ALA A 164 18.14 7.49 4.43
N VAL A 165 17.85 8.59 5.14
CA VAL A 165 18.70 9.16 6.19
C VAL A 165 17.94 9.09 7.50
N VAL A 166 18.24 8.07 8.31
CA VAL A 166 17.61 7.90 9.63
C VAL A 166 18.38 8.71 10.67
N ILE A 167 17.72 9.68 11.28
CA ILE A 167 18.25 10.45 12.41
C ILE A 167 17.58 9.93 13.68
N ASP A 168 18.37 9.24 14.50
CA ASP A 168 17.90 8.69 15.77
C ASP A 168 17.74 9.80 16.81
N VAL A 169 16.51 9.93 17.32
CA VAL A 169 16.09 10.88 18.35
C VAL A 169 15.32 10.17 19.47
N THR A 170 15.53 8.86 19.63
CA THR A 170 14.84 8.02 20.64
C THR A 170 15.01 8.55 22.06
N GLN A 171 16.11 9.25 22.35
CA GLN A 171 16.34 9.93 23.62
C GLN A 171 15.30 11.01 23.96
N LEU A 172 14.54 11.51 22.99
CA LEU A 172 13.51 12.54 23.20
C LEU A 172 12.16 11.96 23.66
N LEU A 173 11.95 10.65 23.53
CA LEU A 173 10.65 10.01 23.75
C LEU A 173 10.19 10.11 25.22
N ASN A 174 9.03 10.74 25.46
CA ASN A 174 8.43 10.98 26.78
C ASN A 174 9.29 11.83 27.74
N THR A 175 10.08 12.77 27.23
CA THR A 175 10.93 13.64 28.08
C THR A 175 10.29 14.96 28.47
N THR A 176 9.05 15.21 28.04
CA THR A 176 8.29 16.44 28.25
C THR A 176 7.08 16.24 29.17
N PRO A 177 6.49 17.33 29.70
CA PRO A 177 5.20 17.27 30.39
C PRO A 177 4.09 16.73 29.49
N ASN A 178 2.96 16.37 30.12
CA ASN A 178 1.79 15.90 29.40
C ASN A 178 1.25 16.95 28.41
N GLY A 179 0.83 16.50 27.22
CA GLY A 179 0.33 17.36 26.14
C GLY A 179 1.40 18.19 25.42
N VAL A 180 2.68 17.99 25.72
CA VAL A 180 3.79 18.74 25.12
C VAL A 180 4.71 17.80 24.36
N SER A 181 5.08 18.18 23.14
CA SER A 181 6.02 17.43 22.30
C SER A 181 7.46 17.78 22.64
N SER A 182 8.33 16.76 22.62
CA SER A 182 9.78 16.99 22.59
C SER A 182 10.20 17.53 21.23
N LEU A 183 11.09 18.51 21.19
CA LEU A 183 11.45 19.19 19.95
C LEU A 183 12.74 18.62 19.35
N ILE A 184 12.66 18.13 18.12
CA ILE A 184 13.83 17.82 17.30
C ILE A 184 14.36 19.14 16.75
N MET A 185 15.36 19.68 17.43
CA MET A 185 16.05 20.93 17.10
C MET A 185 17.11 20.77 15.99
N PRO A 186 17.55 21.86 15.32
CA PRO A 186 18.58 21.81 14.28
C PRO A 186 19.88 21.13 14.72
N ARG A 187 20.24 21.23 16.00
CA ARG A 187 21.44 20.57 16.55
C ARG A 187 21.47 19.06 16.31
N HIS A 188 20.33 18.37 16.36
CA HIS A 188 20.30 16.91 16.15
C HIS A 188 20.66 16.56 14.70
N VAL A 189 20.21 17.36 13.73
CA VAL A 189 20.58 17.22 12.32
C VAL A 189 22.06 17.53 12.13
N LEU A 190 22.56 18.61 12.72
CA LEU A 190 23.97 19.02 12.60
C LEU A 190 24.92 18.00 13.26
N GLU A 191 24.53 17.37 14.37
CA GLU A 191 25.28 16.29 15.02
C GLU A 191 25.33 15.04 14.13
N TRP A 192 24.23 14.70 13.48
CA TRP A 192 24.23 13.64 12.47
C TRP A 192 25.15 13.98 11.29
N GLU A 193 25.09 15.21 10.75
CA GLU A 193 25.96 15.68 9.65
C GLU A 193 27.46 15.60 10.01
N LYS A 194 27.83 15.82 11.28
CA LYS A 194 29.24 15.74 11.76
C LYS A 194 29.82 14.33 11.68
N THR A 195 29.00 13.32 11.91
CA THR A 195 29.44 11.91 11.99
C THR A 195 29.21 11.12 10.71
N HIS A 196 28.45 11.69 9.77
CA HIS A 196 28.09 11.05 8.51
C HIS A 196 28.51 11.93 7.33
N ARG A 197 27.58 12.75 6.81
CA ARG A 197 27.81 13.70 5.72
C ARG A 197 26.78 14.82 5.78
N LYS A 198 27.04 15.93 5.09
CA LYS A 198 26.03 16.97 4.88
C LYS A 198 24.84 16.39 4.10
N LEU A 199 23.64 16.80 4.49
CA LEU A 199 22.41 16.49 3.76
C LEU A 199 22.40 17.18 2.40
N ARG A 200 21.72 16.55 1.44
CA ARG A 200 21.65 17.00 0.05
C ARG A 200 20.33 16.60 -0.62
N PHE A 201 20.13 17.11 -1.84
CA PHE A 201 19.04 16.70 -2.70
C PHE A 201 19.00 15.17 -2.92
N GLY A 202 17.79 14.61 -2.88
CA GLY A 202 17.52 13.19 -2.99
C GLY A 202 17.76 12.38 -1.71
N ASP A 203 18.10 13.04 -0.61
CA ASP A 203 17.98 12.42 0.72
C ASP A 203 16.53 12.50 1.21
N VAL A 204 16.07 11.43 1.87
CA VAL A 204 14.82 11.37 2.61
C VAL A 204 15.16 11.31 4.09
N VAL A 205 14.89 12.38 4.83
CA VAL A 205 15.22 12.46 6.26
C VAL A 205 14.11 11.83 7.08
N LEU A 206 14.43 10.78 7.83
CA LEU A 206 13.49 10.01 8.65
C LEU A 206 13.87 10.17 10.13
N PHE A 207 13.02 10.82 10.91
CA PHE A 207 13.21 10.95 12.35
C PHE A 207 12.69 9.72 13.08
N ARG A 208 13.59 9.01 13.76
CA ARG A 208 13.28 7.82 14.57
C ARG A 208 13.21 8.21 16.04
N SER A 209 12.02 8.29 16.60
CA SER A 209 11.80 8.46 18.05
C SER A 209 11.39 7.16 18.75
N GLY A 210 10.97 6.14 18.01
CA GLY A 210 10.38 4.90 18.50
C GLY A 210 8.90 5.01 18.90
N TYR A 211 8.21 6.09 18.51
CA TYR A 211 6.86 6.39 18.98
C TYR A 211 5.80 5.43 18.41
N THR A 212 5.72 5.25 17.09
CA THR A 212 4.82 4.25 16.47
C THR A 212 5.09 2.84 17.00
N ASP A 213 6.35 2.40 17.04
CA ASP A 213 6.74 1.06 17.50
C ASP A 213 6.26 0.78 18.94
N LYS A 214 6.20 1.81 19.78
CA LYS A 214 5.79 1.69 21.19
C LYS A 214 4.29 1.82 21.40
N TYR A 215 3.63 2.70 20.66
CA TYR A 215 2.29 3.19 20.99
C TYR A 215 1.20 2.89 19.96
N TYR A 216 1.53 2.49 18.73
CA TYR A 216 0.54 2.06 17.75
C TYR A 216 0.04 0.65 18.07
N LYS A 217 -1.11 0.57 18.73
CA LYS A 217 -1.71 -0.67 19.25
C LYS A 217 -3.23 -0.63 19.03
N PRO A 218 -3.92 -1.79 19.03
CA PRO A 218 -5.37 -1.80 19.05
C PRO A 218 -5.95 -1.02 20.25
N PHE A 219 -7.16 -0.50 20.10
CA PHE A 219 -7.91 0.08 21.20
C PHE A 219 -8.25 -0.97 22.29
N PRO A 220 -8.37 -0.55 23.56
CA PRO A 220 -8.26 0.82 24.07
C PRO A 220 -6.82 1.34 24.26
N ALA A 221 -5.80 0.46 24.27
CA ALA A 221 -4.40 0.84 24.48
C ALA A 221 -3.90 1.84 23.43
N GLY A 222 -4.39 1.74 22.19
CA GLY A 222 -4.12 2.65 21.08
C GLY A 222 -4.47 4.12 21.34
N ARG A 223 -5.31 4.44 22.34
CA ARG A 223 -5.55 5.83 22.76
C ARG A 223 -4.26 6.57 23.09
N ARG A 224 -3.22 5.86 23.56
CA ARG A 224 -1.90 6.42 23.85
C ARG A 224 -1.22 7.04 22.62
N PHE A 225 -1.56 6.58 21.42
CA PHE A 225 -0.94 7.03 20.18
C PHE A 225 -1.27 8.49 19.84
N VAL A 226 -2.55 8.89 19.91
CA VAL A 226 -2.98 10.26 19.54
C VAL A 226 -3.85 10.90 20.60
N ALA A 227 -4.97 10.26 20.96
CA ALA A 227 -6.00 10.87 21.79
C ALA A 227 -5.49 11.32 23.17
N ALA A 228 -4.76 10.46 23.90
CA ALA A 228 -4.28 10.79 25.23
C ALA A 228 -3.24 11.95 25.25
N PRO A 229 -2.28 12.02 24.31
CA PRO A 229 -1.46 13.22 24.09
C PRO A 229 -2.27 14.50 23.85
N VAL A 230 -3.25 14.45 22.95
CA VAL A 230 -4.08 15.62 22.58
C VAL A 230 -4.93 16.08 23.76
N GLU A 231 -5.43 15.15 24.56
CA GLU A 231 -6.14 15.42 25.82
C GLU A 231 -5.21 15.97 26.93
N GLY A 232 -3.90 15.95 26.73
CA GLY A 232 -2.92 16.42 27.72
C GLY A 232 -2.78 15.50 28.93
N THR A 233 -3.08 14.20 28.80
CA THR A 233 -3.01 13.23 29.91
C THR A 233 -1.68 12.47 29.96
N VAL A 234 -0.90 12.51 28.89
CA VAL A 234 0.43 11.90 28.75
C VAL A 234 1.34 12.78 27.88
N PRO A 235 2.67 12.61 27.90
CA PRO A 235 3.56 13.35 26.99
C PRO A 235 3.22 13.09 25.53
N ALA A 236 3.35 14.12 24.69
CA ALA A 236 3.14 13.98 23.26
C ALA A 236 4.36 13.35 22.56
N TRP A 237 4.26 13.23 21.24
CA TRP A 237 5.29 12.63 20.40
C TRP A 237 6.44 13.61 20.11
N PRO A 238 7.69 13.13 19.93
CA PRO A 238 8.79 13.98 19.46
C PRO A 238 8.65 14.37 17.99
N ASP A 239 8.85 15.65 17.67
CA ASP A 239 8.71 16.14 16.29
C ASP A 239 9.64 17.33 15.97
N PRO A 240 9.89 17.63 14.69
CA PRO A 240 10.77 18.73 14.31
C PRO A 240 10.23 20.10 14.66
N HIS A 241 11.11 20.93 15.20
CA HIS A 241 10.89 22.38 15.30
C HIS A 241 10.89 23.02 13.91
N PRO A 242 10.17 24.14 13.67
CA PRO A 242 10.16 24.84 12.36
C PRO A 242 11.56 25.19 11.83
N ASP A 243 12.50 25.53 12.70
CA ASP A 243 13.90 25.81 12.30
C ASP A 243 14.61 24.57 11.73
N THR A 244 14.26 23.38 12.23
CA THR A 244 14.79 22.11 11.72
C THR A 244 14.28 21.88 10.30
N MET A 245 12.98 22.07 10.07
CA MET A 245 12.40 21.95 8.72
C MET A 245 13.01 22.97 7.75
N THR A 246 13.21 24.21 8.21
CA THR A 246 13.89 25.25 7.42
C THR A 246 15.34 24.88 7.10
N LEU A 247 16.08 24.29 8.04
CA LEU A 247 17.43 23.77 7.79
C LEU A 247 17.41 22.68 6.71
N LEU A 248 16.49 21.70 6.81
CA LEU A 248 16.35 20.63 5.82
C LEU A 248 16.04 21.21 4.42
N GLY A 249 15.17 22.21 4.34
CA GLY A 249 14.82 22.87 3.08
C GLY A 249 16.01 23.57 2.44
N ARG A 250 16.83 24.25 3.25
CA ARG A 250 18.09 24.86 2.81
C ARG A 250 19.15 23.84 2.38
N ARG A 251 19.01 22.56 2.77
CA ARG A 251 19.86 21.45 2.29
C ARG A 251 19.34 20.83 0.98
N GLY A 252 18.18 21.26 0.49
CA GLY A 252 17.55 20.73 -0.71
C GLY A 252 16.83 19.39 -0.48
N VAL A 253 16.53 19.04 0.76
CA VAL A 253 15.69 17.87 1.09
C VAL A 253 14.28 18.13 0.53
N GLN A 254 13.69 17.10 -0.09
CA GLN A 254 12.36 17.18 -0.72
C GLN A 254 11.35 16.21 -0.09
N GLN A 255 11.79 15.38 0.86
CA GLN A 255 10.94 14.45 1.59
C GLN A 255 11.45 14.27 3.02
N VAL A 256 10.53 14.33 3.98
CA VAL A 256 10.81 14.17 5.42
C VAL A 256 9.79 13.22 6.03
N GLY A 257 10.20 12.29 6.87
CA GLY A 257 9.29 11.42 7.61
C GLY A 257 9.53 11.47 9.12
N CYS A 258 8.47 11.25 9.89
CA CYS A 258 8.54 11.07 11.35
C CYS A 258 7.72 9.85 11.76
N ASP A 259 8.16 9.15 12.80
CA ASP A 259 7.43 8.03 13.39
C ASP A 259 6.39 8.47 14.43
N SER A 260 5.91 9.70 14.28
CA SER A 260 4.86 10.36 15.06
C SER A 260 3.54 10.34 14.28
N PRO A 261 2.37 10.45 14.95
CA PRO A 261 1.08 10.51 14.28
C PRO A 261 0.85 11.79 13.47
N SER A 262 1.68 12.82 13.68
CA SER A 262 1.75 14.02 12.85
C SER A 262 3.20 14.53 12.79
N MET A 263 3.52 15.41 11.84
CA MET A 263 4.70 16.24 11.69
C MET A 263 4.43 17.62 12.31
N GLY A 264 3.92 17.62 13.54
CA GLY A 264 3.31 18.76 14.17
C GLY A 264 3.44 18.70 15.69
N PRO A 265 4.45 19.37 16.28
CA PRO A 265 4.63 19.34 17.72
C PRO A 265 3.47 20.00 18.47
N LEU A 266 2.94 19.30 19.48
CA LEU A 266 1.96 19.85 20.41
C LEU A 266 2.64 20.81 21.42
N PRO A 267 1.92 21.85 21.89
CA PRO A 267 0.51 22.15 21.58
C PRO A 267 0.29 23.09 20.40
N THR A 268 1.29 23.86 19.96
CA THR A 268 1.06 25.04 19.09
C THR A 268 1.94 25.09 17.84
N LEU A 269 2.80 24.10 17.61
CA LEU A 269 3.76 24.12 16.51
C LEU A 269 3.35 23.27 15.31
N GLY A 270 2.15 22.69 15.30
CA GLY A 270 1.58 21.94 14.17
C GLY A 270 1.73 22.67 12.84
N GLU A 271 0.91 23.69 12.61
CA GLU A 271 0.93 24.48 11.37
C GLU A 271 2.29 25.18 11.10
N PRO A 272 2.97 25.80 12.08
CA PRO A 272 4.30 26.38 11.86
C PRO A 272 5.35 25.39 11.34
N THR A 273 5.36 24.14 11.85
CA THR A 273 6.31 23.11 11.40
C THR A 273 5.98 22.67 9.98
N HIS A 274 4.70 22.48 9.65
CA HIS A 274 4.27 22.13 8.30
C HIS A 274 4.67 23.20 7.28
N LEU A 275 4.27 24.45 7.52
CA LEU A 275 4.62 25.59 6.68
C LEU A 275 6.13 25.72 6.47
N ALA A 276 6.93 25.51 7.52
CA ALA A 276 8.39 25.65 7.44
C ALA A 276 9.06 24.65 6.49
N GLY A 277 8.50 23.46 6.32
CA GLY A 277 8.99 22.46 5.36
C GLY A 277 8.31 22.57 3.99
N LEU A 278 6.96 22.61 3.97
CA LEU A 278 6.16 22.58 2.74
C LEU A 278 6.44 23.77 1.81
N LYS A 279 6.84 24.93 2.35
CA LYS A 279 7.24 26.10 1.53
C LYS A 279 8.48 25.86 0.66
N PHE A 280 9.26 24.82 0.94
CA PHE A 280 10.39 24.37 0.11
C PHE A 280 9.99 23.29 -0.93
N GLY A 281 8.70 23.00 -1.04
CA GLY A 281 8.16 21.96 -1.92
C GLY A 281 8.36 20.55 -1.37
N MET A 282 8.64 20.39 -0.07
CA MET A 282 8.73 19.06 0.54
C MET A 282 7.39 18.33 0.50
N ILE A 283 7.44 17.00 0.53
CA ILE A 283 6.34 16.16 0.97
C ILE A 283 6.71 15.49 2.29
N PHE A 284 5.72 15.15 3.10
CA PHE A 284 5.95 14.47 4.38
C PHE A 284 5.46 13.04 4.36
N THR A 285 6.05 12.20 5.21
CA THR A 285 5.45 10.95 5.64
C THR A 285 5.28 10.95 7.14
N GLU A 286 4.05 11.08 7.61
CA GLU A 286 3.72 10.90 9.02
C GLU A 286 3.46 9.41 9.29
N SER A 287 3.62 8.98 10.55
CA SER A 287 3.35 7.61 10.98
C SER A 287 4.19 6.55 10.25
N VAL A 288 5.45 6.83 9.92
CA VAL A 288 6.38 5.77 9.51
C VAL A 288 6.75 4.90 10.73
N THR A 289 7.02 3.61 10.56
CA THR A 289 7.33 2.69 11.67
C THR A 289 8.52 1.80 11.34
N ARG A 290 9.09 1.14 12.35
CA ARG A 290 10.19 0.17 12.20
C ARG A 290 11.46 0.77 11.56
N LEU A 291 11.73 2.04 11.85
CA LEU A 291 12.90 2.74 11.32
C LEU A 291 14.23 2.17 11.83
N ASP A 292 14.22 1.36 12.89
CA ASP A 292 15.37 0.60 13.40
C ASP A 292 15.91 -0.43 12.38
N ARG A 293 15.03 -0.88 11.47
CA ARG A 293 15.36 -1.84 10.41
C ARG A 293 16.04 -1.20 9.20
N VAL A 294 15.92 0.11 9.03
CA VAL A 294 16.49 0.86 7.89
C VAL A 294 17.98 1.09 8.14
N LYS A 295 18.82 0.79 7.15
CA LYS A 295 20.29 0.90 7.26
C LYS A 295 20.83 1.96 6.31
N PRO A 296 22.00 2.58 6.59
CA PRO A 296 22.63 3.52 5.67
C PRO A 296 22.78 2.93 4.26
N GLY A 297 22.40 3.70 3.24
CA GLY A 297 22.38 3.26 1.84
C GLY A 297 21.09 2.58 1.39
N SER A 298 20.08 2.47 2.27
CA SER A 298 18.73 2.06 1.87
C SER A 298 18.06 3.11 0.98
N PHE A 299 17.23 2.63 0.04
CA PHE A 299 16.27 3.48 -0.66
C PHE A 299 14.95 3.47 0.11
N TYR A 300 14.38 4.64 0.38
CA TYR A 300 13.04 4.80 0.97
C TYR A 300 12.04 5.20 -0.11
N CYS A 301 10.78 4.76 0.02
CA CYS A 301 9.66 5.21 -0.80
C CYS A 301 8.35 5.21 0.00
N VAL A 302 7.44 6.12 -0.32
CA VAL A 302 6.03 6.09 0.13
C VAL A 302 5.11 6.25 -1.07
N LEU A 303 4.11 5.38 -1.20
CA LEU A 303 3.14 5.43 -2.30
C LEU A 303 1.74 5.31 -1.72
N GLY A 304 0.80 6.07 -2.29
CA GLY A 304 -0.58 6.15 -1.85
C GLY A 304 -1.52 6.46 -3.00
N PRO A 305 -2.81 6.10 -2.96
CA PRO A 305 -3.77 6.37 -4.04
C PRO A 305 -3.71 7.80 -4.58
N ARG A 306 -4.00 7.95 -5.88
CA ARG A 306 -3.81 9.21 -6.60
C ARG A 306 -5.09 10.06 -6.62
N HIS A 307 -5.57 10.41 -5.44
CA HIS A 307 -6.75 11.27 -5.26
C HIS A 307 -6.55 12.66 -5.85
N ALA A 308 -7.47 13.08 -6.73
CA ALA A 308 -7.46 14.39 -7.35
C ALA A 308 -7.64 15.49 -6.29
N ASN A 309 -6.76 16.49 -6.33
CA ASN A 309 -6.82 17.64 -5.41
C ASN A 309 -6.73 17.24 -3.92
N GLY A 310 -6.14 16.08 -3.60
CA GLY A 310 -5.85 15.67 -2.24
C GLY A 310 -4.70 16.50 -1.66
N MET A 311 -4.95 17.25 -0.59
CA MET A 311 -3.91 18.02 0.11
C MET A 311 -3.03 17.13 1.02
N TYR A 312 -3.49 15.91 1.23
CA TYR A 312 -2.82 14.79 1.89
C TYR A 312 -3.38 13.48 1.32
N GLY A 313 -2.78 12.35 1.64
CA GLY A 313 -3.23 11.03 1.17
C GLY A 313 -2.67 9.89 2.01
N GLU A 314 -3.43 8.82 2.13
CA GLU A 314 -3.01 7.62 2.83
C GLU A 314 -1.86 6.95 2.04
N GLY A 315 -0.92 6.31 2.74
CA GLY A 315 0.30 5.80 2.13
C GLY A 315 0.77 4.46 2.67
N ARG A 316 1.56 3.76 1.86
CA ARG A 316 2.38 2.63 2.28
C ARG A 316 3.84 2.95 2.03
N ALA A 317 4.57 3.17 3.12
CA ALA A 317 6.00 3.40 3.14
C ALA A 317 6.78 2.09 3.22
N PHE A 318 7.93 2.04 2.53
CA PHE A 318 8.84 0.91 2.56
C PHE A 318 10.28 1.34 2.29
N ALA A 319 11.22 0.45 2.59
CA ALA A 319 12.61 0.60 2.22
C ALA A 319 13.17 -0.62 1.49
N VAL A 320 14.02 -0.35 0.49
CA VAL A 320 14.89 -1.35 -0.12
C VAL A 320 16.21 -1.38 0.68
N PRO A 321 16.65 -2.56 1.17
CA PRO A 321 17.93 -2.69 1.87
C PRO A 321 19.12 -2.23 1.01
N PRO A 322 20.25 -1.83 1.64
CA PRO A 322 21.42 -1.38 0.89
C PRO A 322 21.92 -2.43 -0.10
N GLY A 323 22.31 -1.99 -1.30
CA GLY A 323 22.79 -2.86 -2.37
C GLY A 323 22.58 -2.23 -3.75
N LYS A 324 22.91 -2.99 -4.80
CA LYS A 324 22.87 -2.50 -6.20
C LYS A 324 21.51 -1.93 -6.59
N LEU A 325 20.42 -2.57 -6.14
CA LEU A 325 19.06 -2.09 -6.41
C LEU A 325 18.82 -0.74 -5.73
N ALA A 326 19.06 -0.63 -4.42
CA ALA A 326 18.89 0.62 -3.69
C ALA A 326 19.70 1.76 -4.30
N SER A 327 20.99 1.54 -4.62
CA SER A 327 21.82 2.55 -5.29
C SER A 327 21.22 3.02 -6.62
N ARG A 328 20.72 2.10 -7.45
CA ARG A 328 20.06 2.45 -8.72
C ARG A 328 18.80 3.28 -8.51
N LEU A 329 17.93 2.89 -7.56
CA LEU A 329 16.68 3.61 -7.29
C LEU A 329 16.94 5.02 -6.72
N ILE A 330 17.94 5.14 -5.82
CA ILE A 330 18.42 6.43 -5.30
C ILE A 330 18.90 7.33 -6.44
N ASP A 331 19.73 6.79 -7.34
CA ASP A 331 20.23 7.54 -8.50
C ASP A 331 19.10 7.96 -9.44
N SER A 332 18.11 7.10 -9.62
CA SER A 332 16.92 7.40 -10.44
C SER A 332 16.13 8.57 -9.86
N ALA A 333 15.84 8.53 -8.56
CA ALA A 333 15.14 9.61 -7.86
C ALA A 333 15.93 10.93 -7.88
N ARG A 334 17.24 10.88 -7.59
CA ARG A 334 18.14 12.04 -7.65
C ARG A 334 18.21 12.70 -9.02
N ASN A 335 18.12 11.91 -10.08
CA ASN A 335 18.12 12.39 -11.45
C ASN A 335 16.70 12.60 -12.02
N LYS A 336 15.67 12.56 -11.17
CA LYS A 336 14.26 12.75 -11.54
C LYS A 336 13.77 11.78 -12.62
N ARG A 337 14.36 10.59 -12.69
CA ARG A 337 14.02 9.52 -13.65
C ARG A 337 12.94 8.63 -13.04
N ALA A 338 11.70 9.06 -13.22
CA ALA A 338 10.52 8.35 -12.75
C ALA A 338 9.36 8.45 -13.74
N VAL A 339 8.46 7.46 -13.73
CA VAL A 339 7.21 7.48 -14.48
C VAL A 339 6.05 7.23 -13.51
N GLU A 340 5.02 8.07 -13.56
CA GLU A 340 3.75 7.85 -12.86
C GLU A 340 2.89 6.89 -13.69
N LEU A 341 2.45 5.79 -13.07
CA LEU A 341 1.70 4.72 -13.73
C LEU A 341 0.28 4.56 -13.20
N SER A 342 -0.12 5.34 -12.20
CA SER A 342 -1.48 5.32 -11.69
C SER A 342 -2.39 6.36 -12.34
N VAL A 343 -3.62 5.93 -12.61
CA VAL A 343 -4.70 6.85 -12.99
C VAL A 343 -5.06 7.76 -11.80
N VAL A 344 -5.52 8.97 -12.10
CA VAL A 344 -6.04 9.89 -11.09
C VAL A 344 -7.43 9.43 -10.66
N LEU A 345 -7.72 9.47 -9.36
CA LEU A 345 -9.03 9.18 -8.78
C LEU A 345 -9.84 10.47 -8.64
N ASP A 346 -10.95 10.56 -9.37
CA ASP A 346 -11.94 11.66 -9.29
C ASP A 346 -13.33 11.10 -9.62
N SER A 347 -14.38 11.66 -9.02
CA SER A 347 -15.77 11.22 -9.27
C SER A 347 -16.25 11.52 -10.69
N GLN A 348 -15.57 12.41 -11.42
CA GLN A 348 -15.81 12.72 -12.83
C GLN A 348 -15.04 11.80 -13.79
N LEU A 349 -14.21 10.89 -13.29
CA LEU A 349 -13.42 9.97 -14.11
C LEU A 349 -13.99 8.54 -14.05
N PRO A 350 -13.77 7.71 -15.08
CA PRO A 350 -14.31 6.35 -15.13
C PRO A 350 -13.48 5.39 -14.27
N VAL A 351 -13.36 5.66 -12.97
CA VAL A 351 -12.53 4.87 -12.03
C VAL A 351 -13.31 3.79 -11.28
N THR A 352 -14.64 3.76 -11.46
CA THR A 352 -15.56 2.84 -10.78
C THR A 352 -16.00 1.71 -11.71
N TRP A 353 -16.01 0.47 -11.20
CA TRP A 353 -16.63 -0.65 -11.89
C TRP A 353 -18.16 -0.51 -11.98
N THR A 354 -18.68 -0.26 -13.19
CA THR A 354 -20.13 -0.07 -13.40
C THR A 354 -20.92 -1.37 -13.53
N GLY A 355 -20.24 -2.50 -13.71
CA GLY A 355 -20.87 -3.79 -13.98
C GLY A 355 -21.60 -3.88 -15.34
N PRO A 356 -21.92 -5.10 -15.79
CA PRO A 356 -22.75 -5.31 -16.98
C PRO A 356 -24.23 -5.10 -16.64
N GLY A 357 -24.96 -4.35 -17.47
CA GLY A 357 -26.38 -4.08 -17.29
C GLY A 357 -26.71 -3.23 -16.06
N ILE A 358 -27.98 -3.27 -15.65
CA ILE A 358 -28.51 -2.43 -14.56
C ILE A 358 -28.41 -3.18 -13.23
N GLY A 359 -27.98 -2.49 -12.17
CA GLY A 359 -27.95 -3.02 -10.80
C GLY A 359 -26.72 -3.88 -10.45
N ASN A 360 -25.77 -4.04 -11.38
CA ASN A 360 -24.54 -4.81 -11.17
C ASN A 360 -23.30 -3.94 -10.88
N HIS A 361 -23.49 -2.64 -10.69
CA HIS A 361 -22.39 -1.73 -10.38
C HIS A 361 -21.82 -1.98 -8.99
N ARG A 362 -20.53 -1.66 -8.82
CA ARG A 362 -19.89 -1.56 -7.51
C ARG A 362 -20.11 -0.18 -6.91
N HIS A 363 -19.65 0.00 -5.68
CA HIS A 363 -19.77 1.29 -5.02
C HIS A 363 -18.96 2.35 -5.77
N PRO A 364 -19.56 3.50 -6.11
CA PRO A 364 -18.85 4.55 -6.83
C PRO A 364 -17.77 5.20 -5.98
N TYR A 365 -16.76 5.75 -6.66
CA TYR A 365 -15.81 6.65 -6.03
C TYR A 365 -16.52 7.98 -5.72
N ILE A 366 -16.77 8.20 -4.43
CA ILE A 366 -17.40 9.41 -3.89
C ILE A 366 -16.35 10.17 -3.10
N LYS A 367 -16.26 11.47 -3.38
CA LYS A 367 -15.56 12.44 -2.55
C LYS A 367 -16.58 13.18 -1.68
N ALA A 368 -16.32 13.25 -0.38
CA ALA A 368 -17.19 13.93 0.58
C ALA A 368 -16.39 14.93 1.41
N ASP A 369 -16.72 16.22 1.28
CA ASP A 369 -16.15 17.29 2.09
C ASP A 369 -16.70 17.23 3.53
N PHE A 370 -15.84 17.35 4.54
CA PHE A 370 -16.25 17.24 5.95
C PHE A 370 -15.74 18.36 6.87
N LEU A 371 -14.71 19.11 6.46
CA LEU A 371 -14.15 20.20 7.26
C LEU A 371 -13.55 21.28 6.37
N TYR A 372 -13.94 22.54 6.59
CA TYR A 372 -13.40 23.68 5.85
C TYR A 372 -12.21 24.31 6.60
N ALA A 373 -11.04 24.35 5.94
CA ALA A 373 -9.83 24.98 6.44
C ALA A 373 -9.74 26.45 5.95
N ARG A 374 -10.15 27.39 6.81
CA ARG A 374 -10.17 28.83 6.47
C ARG A 374 -8.78 29.40 6.13
N ASN A 375 -7.72 28.90 6.77
CA ASN A 375 -6.34 29.33 6.51
C ASN A 375 -5.82 28.89 5.13
N LEU A 376 -6.51 27.97 4.46
CA LEU A 376 -6.12 27.44 3.15
C LEU A 376 -7.15 27.76 2.05
N ASP A 377 -8.37 28.15 2.44
CA ASP A 377 -9.54 28.22 1.54
C ASP A 377 -9.74 26.88 0.79
N LEU A 378 -9.74 25.79 1.56
CA LEU A 378 -9.84 24.41 1.06
C LEU A 378 -10.73 23.54 1.95
N GLN A 379 -11.39 22.55 1.32
CA GLN A 379 -12.15 21.51 2.01
C GLN A 379 -11.28 20.28 2.23
N HIS A 380 -11.20 19.84 3.48
CA HIS A 380 -10.84 18.47 3.83
C HIS A 380 -11.94 17.54 3.32
N HIS A 381 -11.52 16.42 2.75
CA HIS A 381 -12.42 15.48 2.13
C HIS A 381 -11.98 14.05 2.37
N THR A 382 -12.97 13.21 2.63
CA THR A 382 -12.83 11.76 2.74
C THR A 382 -13.36 11.11 1.45
N HIS A 383 -13.09 9.82 1.29
CA HIS A 383 -13.54 9.04 0.15
C HIS A 383 -14.37 7.83 0.59
N MET A 384 -15.47 7.59 -0.11
CA MET A 384 -16.18 6.32 -0.08
C MET A 384 -16.01 5.64 -1.43
N MET A 385 -15.47 4.44 -1.49
CA MET A 385 -15.12 3.80 -2.77
C MET A 385 -15.09 2.28 -2.70
N ASP A 386 -15.28 1.62 -3.84
CA ASP A 386 -14.85 0.23 -4.03
C ASP A 386 -13.34 0.11 -3.81
N ALA A 387 -12.89 -0.95 -3.12
CA ALA A 387 -11.47 -1.17 -2.85
C ALA A 387 -10.62 -1.42 -4.12
N GLN A 388 -11.25 -1.59 -5.28
CA GLN A 388 -10.61 -1.70 -6.59
C GLN A 388 -10.88 -0.48 -7.50
N ALA A 389 -11.26 0.67 -6.93
CA ALA A 389 -11.38 1.91 -7.70
C ALA A 389 -10.01 2.37 -8.22
N GLY A 390 -9.92 2.70 -9.52
CA GLY A 390 -8.68 3.12 -10.18
C GLY A 390 -7.55 2.09 -10.09
N THR A 391 -6.30 2.53 -9.97
CA THR A 391 -5.14 1.62 -9.87
C THR A 391 -5.14 0.87 -8.55
N HIS A 392 -5.17 -0.46 -8.59
CA HIS A 392 -5.37 -1.28 -7.40
C HIS A 392 -4.70 -2.66 -7.49
N LEU A 393 -4.55 -3.28 -6.33
CA LEU A 393 -4.14 -4.67 -6.15
C LEU A 393 -5.33 -5.61 -6.27
N VAL A 394 -5.11 -6.73 -6.94
CA VAL A 394 -5.96 -7.93 -6.85
C VAL A 394 -5.22 -9.01 -6.06
N PRO A 395 -5.50 -9.17 -4.75
CA PRO A 395 -4.94 -10.24 -3.93
C PRO A 395 -5.60 -11.59 -4.25
N PRO A 396 -5.01 -12.74 -3.88
CA PRO A 396 -5.60 -14.05 -4.13
C PRO A 396 -6.99 -14.22 -3.48
N SER A 397 -7.22 -13.62 -2.31
CA SER A 397 -8.50 -13.67 -1.62
C SER A 397 -9.64 -12.96 -2.37
N TYR A 398 -9.35 -12.15 -3.40
CA TYR A 398 -10.38 -11.51 -4.23
C TYR A 398 -11.33 -12.54 -4.88
N ALA A 399 -10.78 -13.61 -5.44
CA ALA A 399 -11.55 -14.64 -6.15
C ALA A 399 -11.38 -16.06 -5.58
N LEU A 400 -10.45 -16.25 -4.62
CA LEU A 400 -10.30 -17.51 -3.92
C LEU A 400 -10.97 -17.46 -2.55
N PRO A 401 -11.98 -18.31 -2.29
CA PRO A 401 -12.50 -18.47 -0.94
C PRO A 401 -11.47 -19.14 0.00
N PRO A 402 -11.69 -19.02 1.32
CA PRO A 402 -10.85 -19.66 2.32
C PRO A 402 -10.94 -21.19 2.26
N LYS A 403 -9.99 -21.86 2.93
CA LYS A 403 -9.99 -23.31 3.07
C LYS A 403 -11.28 -23.78 3.74
N GLY A 404 -11.88 -24.86 3.21
CA GLY A 404 -13.14 -25.43 3.72
C GLY A 404 -14.40 -24.82 3.13
N PHE A 405 -14.30 -23.86 2.20
CA PHE A 405 -15.46 -23.33 1.49
C PHE A 405 -16.23 -24.41 0.73
N ASN A 406 -17.55 -24.40 0.88
CA ASN A 406 -18.43 -25.33 0.20
C ASN A 406 -18.79 -24.83 -1.21
N ASN A 407 -18.19 -25.43 -2.24
CA ASN A 407 -18.46 -25.10 -3.65
C ASN A 407 -19.93 -25.28 -4.06
N SER A 408 -20.75 -26.03 -3.31
CA SER A 408 -22.19 -26.13 -3.60
C SER A 408 -22.97 -24.85 -3.26
N SER A 409 -22.38 -23.94 -2.49
CA SER A 409 -22.97 -22.63 -2.15
C SER A 409 -22.93 -21.62 -3.30
N TYR A 410 -22.09 -21.84 -4.32
CA TYR A 410 -22.10 -21.06 -5.55
C TYR A 410 -23.43 -21.20 -6.30
N SER A 411 -23.78 -20.16 -7.07
CA SER A 411 -24.89 -20.24 -8.03
C SER A 411 -24.69 -21.41 -9.02
N LYS A 412 -25.78 -21.91 -9.61
CA LYS A 412 -25.70 -22.98 -10.62
C LYS A 412 -24.76 -22.62 -11.78
N GLN A 413 -24.78 -21.36 -12.20
CA GLN A 413 -23.94 -20.82 -13.26
C GLN A 413 -22.46 -20.86 -12.88
N VAL A 414 -22.09 -20.29 -11.73
CA VAL A 414 -20.69 -20.27 -11.26
C VAL A 414 -20.17 -21.70 -11.01
N ARG A 415 -21.02 -22.64 -10.56
CA ARG A 415 -20.64 -24.06 -10.46
C ARG A 415 -20.36 -24.68 -11.83
N GLY A 416 -21.05 -24.26 -12.89
CA GLY A 416 -20.76 -24.66 -14.27
C GLY A 416 -19.39 -24.15 -14.70
N TRP A 417 -19.17 -22.84 -14.54
CA TRP A 417 -17.89 -22.20 -14.85
C TRP A 417 -16.72 -22.82 -14.09
N LEU A 418 -16.91 -23.13 -12.80
CA LEU A 418 -15.90 -23.79 -11.98
C LEU A 418 -15.55 -25.18 -12.53
N LYS A 419 -16.53 -25.97 -12.95
CA LYS A 419 -16.27 -27.29 -13.56
C LYS A 419 -15.45 -27.17 -14.84
N GLU A 420 -15.76 -26.19 -15.68
CA GLU A 420 -15.01 -25.95 -16.93
C GLU A 420 -13.59 -25.49 -16.63
N TYR A 421 -13.42 -24.54 -15.70
CA TYR A 421 -12.11 -24.12 -15.24
C TYR A 421 -11.30 -25.30 -14.68
N GLU A 422 -11.89 -26.12 -13.81
CA GLU A 422 -11.19 -27.23 -13.16
C GLU A 422 -10.83 -28.36 -14.13
N ARG A 423 -11.62 -28.54 -15.20
CA ARG A 423 -11.29 -29.44 -16.30
C ARG A 423 -10.02 -28.99 -17.03
N ASP A 424 -9.88 -27.69 -17.27
CA ASP A 424 -8.85 -27.15 -18.16
C ASP A 424 -7.56 -26.74 -17.41
N PHE A 425 -7.66 -26.28 -16.16
CA PHE A 425 -6.54 -25.69 -15.39
C PHE A 425 -6.26 -26.41 -14.05
N GLY A 426 -7.02 -27.47 -13.75
CA GLY A 426 -6.97 -28.19 -12.49
C GLY A 426 -7.76 -27.51 -11.38
N LYS A 427 -7.80 -28.14 -10.20
CA LYS A 427 -8.61 -27.68 -9.06
C LYS A 427 -8.33 -26.22 -8.71
N ARG A 428 -9.40 -25.45 -8.50
CA ARG A 428 -9.30 -24.08 -7.97
C ARG A 428 -8.72 -24.13 -6.55
N GLY A 429 -7.67 -23.35 -6.31
CA GLY A 429 -7.04 -23.21 -4.99
C GLY A 429 -7.90 -22.42 -4.00
N THR A 430 -7.45 -22.31 -2.75
CA THR A 430 -8.10 -21.50 -1.70
C THR A 430 -7.11 -20.50 -1.12
N SER A 431 -7.58 -19.34 -0.67
CA SER A 431 -6.71 -18.35 -0.02
C SER A 431 -7.47 -17.51 0.99
N SER A 432 -6.77 -17.07 2.02
CA SER A 432 -7.20 -16.00 2.94
C SER A 432 -6.24 -14.80 2.87
N LEU A 433 -5.37 -14.77 1.86
CA LEU A 433 -4.33 -13.74 1.71
C LEU A 433 -4.97 -12.45 1.19
N THR A 434 -5.19 -11.52 2.11
CA THR A 434 -5.74 -10.17 1.88
C THR A 434 -4.62 -9.14 1.62
N THR A 435 -5.00 -7.93 1.20
CA THR A 435 -4.09 -6.88 0.71
C THR A 435 -2.88 -6.60 1.61
N GLU A 436 -3.08 -6.50 2.92
CA GLU A 436 -2.01 -6.23 3.88
C GLU A 436 -0.98 -7.36 3.99
N GLN A 437 -1.37 -8.58 3.61
CA GLN A 437 -0.55 -9.78 3.70
C GLN A 437 0.25 -10.05 2.43
N VAL A 438 -0.04 -9.34 1.33
CA VAL A 438 0.76 -9.42 0.10
C VAL A 438 2.15 -8.83 0.36
N PRO A 439 3.24 -9.60 0.16
CA PRO A 439 4.59 -9.07 0.31
C PRO A 439 4.87 -7.97 -0.72
N LEU A 440 5.47 -6.86 -0.29
CA LEU A 440 5.85 -5.76 -1.18
C LEU A 440 6.82 -6.20 -2.30
N ASP A 441 7.68 -7.18 -2.03
CA ASP A 441 8.57 -7.77 -3.04
C ASP A 441 7.80 -8.44 -4.19
N GLN A 442 6.54 -8.84 -3.96
CA GLN A 442 5.73 -9.46 -5.00
C GLN A 442 5.23 -8.42 -6.01
N THR A 443 4.97 -7.18 -5.57
CA THR A 443 4.46 -6.08 -6.40
C THR A 443 5.54 -5.09 -6.83
N CYS A 444 6.81 -5.40 -6.59
CA CYS A 444 7.95 -4.58 -6.98
C CYS A 444 8.98 -5.43 -7.74
N GLY A 445 9.45 -4.97 -8.91
CA GLY A 445 10.40 -5.76 -9.69
C GLY A 445 10.79 -5.13 -11.03
N GLU A 446 11.72 -5.77 -11.74
CA GLU A 446 12.08 -5.36 -13.10
C GLU A 446 10.85 -5.47 -14.02
N ALA A 447 10.46 -4.37 -14.66
CA ALA A 447 9.29 -4.30 -15.51
C ALA A 447 9.54 -4.97 -16.86
N ARG A 448 8.60 -5.82 -17.29
CA ARG A 448 8.58 -6.44 -18.62
C ARG A 448 7.28 -6.06 -19.32
N VAL A 449 7.33 -4.96 -20.07
CA VAL A 449 6.18 -4.47 -20.84
C VAL A 449 6.00 -5.29 -22.11
N ILE A 450 4.87 -6.00 -22.21
CA ILE A 450 4.45 -6.73 -23.40
C ILE A 450 3.38 -5.89 -24.10
N ASP A 451 3.76 -5.31 -25.24
CA ASP A 451 2.84 -4.55 -26.09
C ASP A 451 1.89 -5.51 -26.81
N VAL A 452 0.60 -5.34 -26.56
CA VAL A 452 -0.50 -6.12 -27.16
C VAL A 452 -1.55 -5.21 -27.77
N ARG A 453 -1.22 -3.94 -28.06
CA ARG A 453 -2.15 -2.96 -28.66
C ARG A 453 -2.72 -3.43 -29.99
N SER A 454 -2.00 -4.28 -30.72
CA SER A 454 -2.48 -4.89 -31.97
C SER A 454 -3.72 -5.80 -31.81
N LEU A 455 -4.11 -6.12 -30.57
CA LEU A 455 -5.34 -6.88 -30.28
C LEU A 455 -6.60 -6.00 -30.29
N VAL A 456 -6.44 -4.68 -30.20
CA VAL A 456 -7.57 -3.75 -30.21
C VAL A 456 -8.20 -3.75 -31.61
N GLY A 457 -9.52 -3.85 -31.66
CA GLY A 457 -10.34 -3.93 -32.87
C GLY A 457 -10.36 -5.30 -33.52
N THR A 458 -9.98 -6.37 -32.81
CA THR A 458 -9.89 -7.73 -33.39
C THR A 458 -11.13 -8.59 -33.19
N THR A 459 -12.09 -8.16 -32.36
CA THR A 459 -13.38 -8.85 -32.22
C THR A 459 -14.41 -8.33 -33.22
N ASP A 460 -15.39 -9.18 -33.53
CA ASP A 460 -16.53 -8.81 -34.36
C ASP A 460 -17.59 -8.12 -33.50
N LYS A 461 -18.21 -7.05 -34.01
CA LYS A 461 -19.30 -6.33 -33.35
C LYS A 461 -20.48 -7.24 -32.99
N ALA A 462 -20.75 -8.27 -33.79
CA ALA A 462 -21.78 -9.27 -33.51
C ALA A 462 -21.46 -10.14 -32.27
N THR A 463 -20.21 -10.14 -31.80
CA THR A 463 -19.76 -10.90 -30.63
C THR A 463 -19.58 -10.02 -29.40
N TRP A 464 -19.79 -8.70 -29.49
CA TRP A 464 -19.70 -7.81 -28.33
C TRP A 464 -20.72 -8.21 -27.25
N PRO A 465 -20.33 -8.19 -25.97
CA PRO A 465 -19.13 -7.58 -25.40
C PRO A 465 -17.84 -8.45 -25.41
N ALA A 466 -17.59 -9.34 -26.37
CA ALA A 466 -16.32 -10.07 -26.44
C ALA A 466 -15.07 -9.19 -26.27
N SER A 467 -14.12 -9.69 -25.47
CA SER A 467 -12.79 -9.10 -25.29
C SER A 467 -11.78 -9.76 -26.23
N PRO A 468 -10.86 -9.00 -26.87
CA PRO A 468 -9.65 -9.56 -27.43
C PRO A 468 -8.87 -10.35 -26.36
N ARG A 469 -8.08 -11.34 -26.76
CA ARG A 469 -7.39 -12.23 -25.80
C ARG A 469 -5.90 -12.28 -26.05
N VAL A 470 -5.12 -11.97 -25.01
CA VAL A 470 -3.68 -12.24 -25.00
C VAL A 470 -3.48 -13.76 -25.07
N THR A 471 -2.53 -14.21 -25.89
CA THR A 471 -2.22 -15.64 -26.05
C THR A 471 -0.83 -15.96 -25.54
N VAL A 472 -0.61 -17.21 -25.13
CA VAL A 472 0.73 -17.72 -24.78
C VAL A 472 1.70 -17.57 -25.97
N LYS A 473 1.20 -17.64 -27.21
CA LYS A 473 2.00 -17.41 -28.42
C LYS A 473 2.56 -15.98 -28.45
N LEU A 474 1.76 -14.97 -28.12
CA LEU A 474 2.22 -13.57 -28.04
C LEU A 474 3.29 -13.39 -26.95
N VAL A 475 3.09 -13.99 -25.77
CA VAL A 475 4.09 -13.94 -24.69
C VAL A 475 5.40 -14.61 -25.11
N LYS A 476 5.34 -15.78 -25.76
CA LYS A 476 6.53 -16.47 -26.29
C LYS A 476 7.22 -15.67 -27.39
N ALA A 477 6.47 -14.98 -28.25
CA ALA A 477 7.04 -14.09 -29.26
C ALA A 477 7.78 -12.90 -28.62
N PHE A 478 7.22 -12.32 -27.56
CA PHE A 478 7.92 -11.31 -26.76
C PHE A 478 9.21 -11.84 -26.14
N GLU A 479 9.20 -13.05 -25.55
CA GLU A 479 10.41 -13.67 -25.01
C GLU A 479 11.49 -13.88 -26.07
N ALA A 480 11.10 -14.34 -27.27
CA ALA A 480 12.02 -14.52 -28.40
C ALA A 480 12.65 -13.19 -28.83
N ALA A 481 11.88 -12.10 -28.85
CA ALA A 481 12.34 -10.79 -29.30
C ALA A 481 13.12 -10.00 -28.22
N ARG A 482 12.76 -10.14 -26.94
CA ARG A 482 13.24 -9.27 -25.85
C ARG A 482 14.02 -10.01 -24.75
N GLY A 483 14.15 -11.33 -24.87
CA GLY A 483 14.78 -12.23 -23.92
C GLY A 483 13.77 -12.88 -22.98
N PRO A 484 14.12 -14.03 -22.37
CA PRO A 484 13.20 -14.79 -21.52
C PRO A 484 12.70 -13.99 -20.32
N LEU A 485 11.48 -14.28 -19.89
CA LEU A 485 10.92 -13.84 -18.62
C LEU A 485 11.61 -14.61 -17.48
N LYS A 486 11.87 -13.92 -16.38
CA LYS A 486 12.59 -14.47 -15.23
C LYS A 486 11.79 -14.29 -13.95
N LYS A 487 12.00 -15.20 -12.99
CA LYS A 487 11.45 -15.11 -11.65
C LYS A 487 11.71 -13.74 -11.02
N GLY A 488 10.69 -13.18 -10.36
CA GLY A 488 10.77 -11.87 -9.68
C GLY A 488 10.63 -10.65 -10.61
N GLN A 489 10.47 -10.85 -11.93
CA GLN A 489 10.07 -9.76 -12.82
C GLN A 489 8.57 -9.50 -12.73
N VAL A 490 8.15 -8.27 -13.00
CA VAL A 490 6.74 -7.88 -13.12
C VAL A 490 6.39 -7.80 -14.60
N VAL A 491 5.39 -8.55 -15.04
CA VAL A 491 4.94 -8.54 -16.45
C VAL A 491 3.79 -7.56 -16.58
N LEU A 492 3.94 -6.56 -17.45
CA LEU A 492 2.93 -5.52 -17.66
C LEU A 492 2.41 -5.63 -19.10
N PHE A 493 1.09 -5.79 -19.28
CA PHE A 493 0.47 -5.79 -20.60
C PHE A 493 0.08 -4.38 -20.98
N HIS A 494 0.64 -3.87 -22.07
CA HIS A 494 0.30 -2.57 -22.62
C HIS A 494 -0.71 -2.77 -23.76
N THR A 495 -1.97 -2.45 -23.46
CA THR A 495 -3.11 -2.57 -24.37
C THR A 495 -3.51 -1.22 -24.99
N GLY A 496 -2.99 -0.12 -24.43
CA GLY A 496 -3.34 1.27 -24.74
C GLY A 496 -4.77 1.63 -24.32
N HIS A 497 -5.46 0.80 -23.53
CA HIS A 497 -6.88 0.99 -23.26
C HIS A 497 -7.14 2.25 -22.45
N VAL A 498 -6.48 2.40 -21.30
CA VAL A 498 -6.56 3.62 -20.47
C VAL A 498 -6.15 4.85 -21.27
N ASP A 499 -5.06 4.80 -22.03
CA ASP A 499 -4.56 5.95 -22.80
C ASP A 499 -5.57 6.45 -23.85
N ARG A 500 -6.41 5.57 -24.40
CA ARG A 500 -7.45 5.93 -25.39
C ARG A 500 -8.77 6.36 -24.76
N THR A 501 -9.09 5.87 -23.56
CA THR A 501 -10.47 5.88 -23.05
C THR A 501 -10.64 6.61 -21.73
N PHE A 502 -9.55 6.86 -21.00
CA PHE A 502 -9.60 7.48 -19.67
C PHE A 502 -9.69 9.01 -19.78
N GLN A 503 -10.92 9.50 -19.86
CA GLN A 503 -11.27 10.93 -19.96
C GLN A 503 -12.49 11.25 -19.09
N PRO A 504 -12.82 12.53 -18.83
CA PRO A 504 -13.98 12.89 -18.04
C PRO A 504 -15.31 12.29 -18.55
N LEU A 505 -16.17 11.91 -17.62
CA LEU A 505 -17.54 11.47 -17.89
C LEU A 505 -18.40 12.63 -18.43
N PRO A 506 -19.38 12.37 -19.31
CA PRO A 506 -19.80 11.04 -19.78
C PRO A 506 -18.91 10.43 -20.87
N GLY A 507 -18.04 11.20 -21.53
CA GLY A 507 -17.19 10.69 -22.63
C GLY A 507 -16.25 9.54 -22.22
N GLY A 508 -15.89 9.45 -20.94
CA GLY A 508 -15.14 8.33 -20.36
C GLY A 508 -15.92 7.01 -20.21
N SER A 509 -17.21 6.96 -20.56
CA SER A 509 -18.01 5.72 -20.49
C SER A 509 -17.37 4.55 -21.24
N ILE A 510 -16.69 4.85 -22.35
CA ILE A 510 -15.96 3.90 -23.19
C ILE A 510 -14.81 3.18 -22.47
N CYS A 511 -14.36 3.69 -21.33
CA CYS A 511 -13.33 3.05 -20.53
C CYS A 511 -13.83 1.78 -19.83
N ILE A 512 -15.06 1.78 -19.33
CA ILE A 512 -15.62 0.70 -18.50
C ILE A 512 -17.03 0.32 -18.93
N SER A 513 -17.94 1.29 -18.91
CA SER A 513 -19.38 1.04 -19.04
C SER A 513 -19.77 0.56 -20.44
N ASP A 514 -19.29 1.22 -21.50
CA ASP A 514 -19.67 0.84 -22.87
C ASP A 514 -19.14 -0.55 -23.26
N PRO A 515 -17.88 -0.93 -22.93
CA PRO A 515 -17.41 -2.30 -23.11
C PRO A 515 -18.22 -3.34 -22.34
N LEU A 516 -18.55 -3.09 -21.06
CA LEU A 516 -19.31 -4.02 -20.23
C LEU A 516 -20.74 -4.24 -20.75
N ASN A 517 -21.30 -3.25 -21.43
CA ASN A 517 -22.65 -3.30 -21.99
C ASN A 517 -22.69 -3.65 -23.48
N GLY A 518 -21.55 -3.97 -24.10
CA GLY A 518 -21.46 -4.39 -25.51
C GLY A 518 -21.72 -3.27 -26.52
N THR A 519 -21.70 -2.00 -26.08
CA THR A 519 -21.76 -0.84 -26.97
C THR A 519 -20.46 -0.66 -27.73
N THR A 520 -19.34 -1.08 -27.12
CA THR A 520 -18.01 -1.14 -27.75
C THR A 520 -17.35 -2.50 -27.48
N GLU A 521 -16.24 -2.77 -28.18
CA GLU A 521 -15.39 -3.93 -27.92
C GLU A 521 -14.87 -3.93 -26.46
N GLY A 522 -14.71 -5.14 -25.88
CA GLY A 522 -14.03 -5.34 -24.60
C GLY A 522 -12.54 -4.99 -24.63
N TRP A 523 -11.93 -4.65 -23.50
CA TRP A 523 -10.47 -4.48 -23.47
C TRP A 523 -9.72 -5.82 -23.65
N PRO A 524 -8.48 -5.83 -24.16
CA PRO A 524 -7.69 -7.06 -24.25
C PRO A 524 -7.52 -7.75 -22.88
N ALA A 525 -8.07 -8.95 -22.76
CA ALA A 525 -8.04 -9.77 -21.56
C ALA A 525 -6.78 -10.64 -21.48
N VAL A 526 -6.35 -10.98 -20.27
CA VAL A 526 -5.24 -11.90 -19.97
C VAL A 526 -5.82 -13.23 -19.46
N PRO A 527 -6.02 -14.25 -20.31
CA PRO A 527 -6.74 -15.46 -19.90
C PRO A 527 -5.95 -16.34 -18.93
N ALA A 528 -6.66 -17.24 -18.23
CA ALA A 528 -6.09 -18.25 -17.32
C ALA A 528 -4.87 -19.00 -17.88
N ALA A 529 -4.88 -19.37 -19.17
CA ALA A 529 -3.75 -20.05 -19.82
C ALA A 529 -2.46 -19.20 -19.87
N VAL A 530 -2.60 -17.87 -20.00
CA VAL A 530 -1.46 -16.95 -19.95
C VAL A 530 -0.96 -16.82 -18.51
N ILE A 531 -1.86 -16.73 -17.54
CA ILE A 531 -1.52 -16.71 -16.12
C ILE A 531 -0.73 -17.98 -15.73
N ASP A 532 -1.21 -19.16 -16.10
CA ASP A 532 -0.51 -20.43 -15.85
C ASP A 532 0.87 -20.48 -16.50
N TYR A 533 0.99 -19.96 -17.73
CA TYR A 533 2.27 -19.85 -18.39
C TYR A 533 3.25 -18.93 -17.65
N LEU A 534 2.80 -17.74 -17.22
CA LEU A 534 3.62 -16.79 -16.47
C LEU A 534 4.00 -17.33 -15.09
N ALA A 535 3.08 -17.99 -14.40
CA ALA A 535 3.35 -18.70 -13.14
C ALA A 535 4.47 -19.74 -13.31
N SER A 536 4.44 -20.51 -14.40
CA SER A 536 5.49 -21.51 -14.69
C SER A 536 6.88 -20.90 -14.90
N LYS A 537 6.96 -19.59 -15.21
CA LYS A 537 8.20 -18.82 -15.31
C LYS A 537 8.64 -18.19 -13.98
N GLY A 538 7.87 -18.38 -12.91
CA GLY A 538 8.12 -17.78 -11.60
C GLY A 538 7.73 -16.31 -11.50
N ILE A 539 6.84 -15.83 -12.38
CA ILE A 539 6.29 -14.48 -12.29
C ILE A 539 5.29 -14.44 -11.14
N GLY A 540 5.46 -13.50 -10.21
CA GLY A 540 4.59 -13.35 -9.04
C GLY A 540 3.54 -12.24 -9.19
N CYS A 541 3.74 -11.29 -10.10
CA CYS A 541 2.84 -10.17 -10.34
C CYS A 541 2.71 -9.87 -11.83
N VAL A 542 1.47 -9.63 -12.24
CA VAL A 542 1.09 -9.20 -13.59
C VAL A 542 0.35 -7.87 -13.47
N GLY A 543 0.54 -6.96 -14.42
CA GLY A 543 -0.26 -5.75 -14.50
C GLY A 543 -0.79 -5.47 -15.90
N SER A 544 -1.77 -4.59 -16.00
CA SER A 544 -2.36 -4.15 -17.26
C SER A 544 -2.88 -2.73 -17.15
N ASP A 545 -2.86 -2.00 -18.26
CA ASP A 545 -3.50 -0.69 -18.42
C ASP A 545 -4.99 -0.81 -18.79
N THR A 546 -5.66 -1.81 -18.23
CA THR A 546 -7.09 -2.09 -18.40
C THR A 546 -7.80 -2.06 -17.05
N PRO A 547 -9.11 -1.76 -16.99
CA PRO A 547 -9.86 -1.74 -15.73
C PRO A 547 -9.86 -3.06 -14.98
N SER A 548 -9.72 -4.17 -15.72
CA SER A 548 -9.55 -5.52 -15.19
C SER A 548 -8.65 -6.36 -16.09
N LEU A 549 -7.97 -7.39 -15.56
CA LEU A 549 -7.24 -8.38 -16.35
C LEU A 549 -8.19 -9.32 -17.11
N GLY A 550 -9.34 -9.64 -16.51
CA GLY A 550 -10.22 -10.71 -16.94
C GLY A 550 -11.01 -10.45 -18.23
N GLY A 551 -11.02 -9.21 -18.72
CA GLY A 551 -11.95 -8.77 -19.76
C GLY A 551 -13.34 -8.49 -19.19
N VAL A 552 -14.32 -8.36 -20.08
CA VAL A 552 -15.72 -8.06 -19.73
C VAL A 552 -16.64 -9.30 -19.69
N ASP A 553 -16.21 -10.43 -20.25
CA ASP A 553 -16.92 -11.71 -20.11
C ASP A 553 -16.66 -12.31 -18.71
N GLU A 554 -17.70 -12.46 -17.90
CA GLU A 554 -17.56 -12.83 -16.49
C GLU A 554 -16.98 -14.24 -16.29
N GLN A 555 -17.30 -15.20 -17.16
CA GLN A 555 -16.78 -16.55 -17.08
C GLN A 555 -15.27 -16.59 -17.34
N GLN A 556 -14.80 -15.89 -18.37
CA GLN A 556 -13.37 -15.77 -18.67
C GLN A 556 -12.65 -14.93 -17.61
N ALA A 557 -13.29 -13.88 -17.10
CA ALA A 557 -12.74 -13.04 -16.06
C ALA A 557 -12.52 -13.82 -14.76
N VAL A 558 -13.53 -14.53 -14.26
CA VAL A 558 -13.39 -15.32 -13.02
C VAL A 558 -12.35 -16.43 -13.17
N SER A 559 -12.27 -17.06 -14.34
CA SER A 559 -11.25 -18.07 -14.64
C SER A 559 -9.83 -17.50 -14.55
N THR A 560 -9.64 -16.26 -15.01
CA THR A 560 -8.37 -15.54 -14.90
C THR A 560 -7.97 -15.34 -13.44
N TYR A 561 -8.90 -14.88 -12.60
CA TYR A 561 -8.62 -14.62 -11.18
C TYR A 561 -8.47 -15.91 -10.36
N TRP A 562 -9.21 -16.97 -10.70
CA TRP A 562 -9.00 -18.29 -10.11
C TRP A 562 -7.62 -18.83 -10.44
N ALA A 563 -7.14 -18.72 -11.69
CA ALA A 563 -5.78 -19.10 -12.05
C ALA A 563 -4.75 -18.25 -11.28
N LEU A 564 -4.92 -16.92 -11.29
CA LEU A 564 -4.02 -15.97 -10.64
C LEU A 564 -3.79 -16.33 -9.17
N GLY A 565 -4.87 -16.42 -8.40
CA GLY A 565 -4.79 -16.77 -6.98
C GLY A 565 -4.29 -18.20 -6.75
N SER A 566 -4.69 -19.17 -7.59
CA SER A 566 -4.30 -20.58 -7.42
C SER A 566 -2.82 -20.82 -7.67
N ARG A 567 -2.16 -19.92 -8.41
CA ARG A 567 -0.71 -19.92 -8.63
C ARG A 567 0.05 -19.01 -7.66
N GLY A 568 -0.63 -18.44 -6.67
CA GLY A 568 -0.03 -17.51 -5.71
C GLY A 568 0.41 -16.19 -6.33
N MET A 569 -0.12 -15.83 -7.49
CA MET A 569 0.15 -14.57 -8.17
C MET A 569 -0.82 -13.48 -7.68
N VAL A 570 -0.45 -12.22 -7.91
CA VAL A 570 -1.30 -11.03 -7.72
C VAL A 570 -1.34 -10.21 -8.99
N ALA A 571 -2.30 -9.29 -9.08
CA ALA A 571 -2.38 -8.36 -10.19
C ALA A 571 -2.37 -6.89 -9.75
N VAL A 572 -1.86 -6.01 -10.62
CA VAL A 572 -2.04 -4.56 -10.53
C VAL A 572 -2.79 -4.09 -11.76
N GLU A 573 -4.01 -3.64 -11.59
CA GLU A 573 -4.91 -3.26 -12.68
C GLU A 573 -5.00 -1.74 -12.81
N PHE A 574 -5.57 -1.28 -13.92
CA PHE A 574 -5.82 0.13 -14.19
C PHE A 574 -4.56 1.00 -14.20
N LEU A 575 -3.48 0.48 -14.79
CA LEU A 575 -2.25 1.24 -15.01
C LEU A 575 -2.38 2.24 -16.16
N HIS A 576 -1.44 3.16 -16.25
CA HIS A 576 -1.34 4.21 -17.28
C HIS A 576 0.14 4.40 -17.67
N ASN A 577 0.41 5.09 -18.78
CA ASN A 577 1.77 5.46 -19.21
C ASN A 577 2.76 4.29 -19.40
N LEU A 578 2.27 3.09 -19.72
CA LEU A 578 3.15 1.92 -19.92
C LEU A 578 4.07 2.09 -21.14
N ASP A 579 3.68 2.91 -22.11
CA ASP A 579 4.48 3.31 -23.28
C ASP A 579 5.73 4.13 -22.91
N LYS A 580 5.70 4.84 -21.77
CA LYS A 580 6.80 5.68 -21.28
C LYS A 580 7.87 4.90 -20.51
N LEU A 581 7.67 3.60 -20.28
CA LEU A 581 8.61 2.80 -19.50
C LEU A 581 9.85 2.40 -20.33
N PRO A 582 11.05 2.79 -19.91
CA PRO A 582 12.28 2.29 -20.52
C PRO A 582 12.53 0.82 -20.16
N ARG A 583 13.39 0.15 -20.93
CA ARG A 583 13.64 -1.30 -20.82
C ARG A 583 14.17 -1.75 -19.45
N ASN A 584 14.87 -0.88 -18.73
CA ASN A 584 15.50 -1.16 -17.44
C ASN A 584 14.69 -0.59 -16.24
N ALA A 585 13.43 -0.22 -16.46
CA ALA A 585 12.57 0.33 -15.42
C ALA A 585 12.29 -0.70 -14.32
N TYR A 586 12.39 -0.24 -13.08
CA TYR A 586 11.97 -0.98 -11.90
C TYR A 586 10.59 -0.50 -11.46
N PHE A 587 9.60 -1.37 -11.58
CA PHE A 587 8.22 -1.12 -11.18
C PHE A 587 8.09 -1.19 -9.65
N LEU A 588 7.37 -0.23 -9.08
CA LEU A 588 7.05 -0.13 -7.66
C LEU A 588 5.55 0.09 -7.52
N PHE A 589 4.86 -0.83 -6.85
CA PHE A 589 3.47 -0.65 -6.45
C PHE A 589 3.29 -1.00 -4.99
N ALA A 590 2.64 -0.10 -4.23
CA ALA A 590 2.31 -0.34 -2.83
C ALA A 590 0.82 -0.05 -2.58
N PRO A 591 0.01 -1.08 -2.23
CA PRO A 591 -1.38 -0.91 -1.83
C PRO A 591 -1.45 -0.67 -0.32
N ILE A 592 -2.39 0.18 0.13
CA ILE A 592 -2.56 0.50 1.55
C ILE A 592 -2.77 -0.79 2.37
N PRO A 593 -2.06 -0.98 3.50
CA PRO A 593 -2.11 -2.23 4.27
C PRO A 593 -3.37 -2.30 5.15
N ILE A 594 -4.53 -2.41 4.50
CA ILE A 594 -5.84 -2.50 5.15
C ILE A 594 -6.12 -3.94 5.55
N ARG A 595 -6.29 -4.19 6.86
CA ARG A 595 -6.54 -5.53 7.40
C ARG A 595 -7.82 -6.12 6.81
N GLY A 596 -7.71 -7.31 6.22
CA GLY A 596 -8.88 -8.05 5.74
C GLY A 596 -9.45 -7.56 4.40
N CYS A 597 -8.79 -6.63 3.71
CA CYS A 597 -9.30 -6.10 2.45
C CYS A 597 -8.97 -7.01 1.26
N HIS A 598 -9.93 -7.24 0.38
CA HIS A 598 -9.89 -8.11 -0.81
C HIS A 598 -9.64 -7.34 -2.10
N GLY A 599 -9.45 -6.03 -2.01
CA GLY A 599 -8.87 -5.15 -3.02
C GLY A 599 -7.85 -4.24 -2.35
N GLY A 600 -6.89 -3.70 -3.08
CA GLY A 600 -5.86 -2.84 -2.49
C GLY A 600 -5.70 -1.54 -3.26
N PRO A 601 -6.37 -0.44 -2.87
CA PRO A 601 -6.09 0.85 -3.48
C PRO A 601 -4.62 1.19 -3.24
N GLY A 602 -3.92 1.68 -4.27
CA GLY A 602 -2.50 1.97 -4.17
C GLY A 602 -2.02 2.89 -5.27
N ARG A 603 -0.70 3.02 -5.38
CA ARG A 603 -0.06 3.75 -6.49
C ARG A 603 1.11 2.98 -7.07
N ALA A 604 1.23 3.06 -8.39
CA ALA A 604 2.28 2.48 -9.18
C ALA A 604 3.17 3.59 -9.76
N ILE A 605 4.48 3.46 -9.58
CA ILE A 605 5.49 4.26 -10.28
C ILE A 605 6.56 3.33 -10.85
N ALA A 606 7.42 3.87 -11.70
CA ALA A 606 8.67 3.21 -12.07
C ALA A 606 9.86 4.14 -11.98
N LEU A 607 11.02 3.60 -11.59
CA LEU A 607 12.32 4.28 -11.53
C LEU A 607 13.30 3.61 -12.50
N TYR A 608 14.17 4.38 -13.16
CA TYR A 608 15.04 3.84 -14.23
C TYR A 608 16.41 4.48 -14.36
#